data_AF-A0A934KYP3-F1
#
_entry.id   AF-A0A934KYP3-F1
#
_cell.length_a   1.000
_cell.length_b   1.000
_cell.length_c   1.000
_cell.angle_alpha   90.00
_cell.angle_beta   90.00
_cell.angle_gamma   90.00
#
_symmetry.space_group_name_H-M   'P 1'
#
loop_
_entity.id
_entity.type
_entity.pdbx_description
1 polymer ?
#
loop_
_entity_poly.entity_id
_entity_poly.type
_entity_poly.pdbx_seq_one_letter_code
_entity_poly.pdbx_strand_id
1 'polypeptide(L)'
;MPKLNHAITAALRELEQGLAVQREQGKLALVPERVQLTLAFALDEDGTVNAAPDGPHSMTIEFKSGSPTALAAASTAPRPVTVAEGEVFPALSQLFGAPGFDSSARATVFRDALEGMSQEQILTVLAAASAAPAAGTDAATRMAAHLLRGVIQSGPTKAVDRGVNALRELLARHPLAELLRVAEAEWKTQAAWL
;
A
#
# COMPACT_ATOMS: atom_id res chain seq x y z
N MET A 1 -22.55 -9.79 -0.33
CA MET A 1 -21.66 -10.60 0.53
C MET A 1 -20.25 -10.04 0.48
N PRO A 2 -19.55 -9.87 1.61
CA PRO A 2 -18.16 -9.41 1.60
C PRO A 2 -17.29 -10.43 0.86
N LYS A 3 -16.55 -9.97 -0.16
CA LYS A 3 -15.63 -10.81 -0.93
C LYS A 3 -14.49 -11.28 -0.02
N LEU A 4 -13.95 -12.49 -0.24
CA LEU A 4 -12.85 -13.09 0.56
C LEU A 4 -11.69 -12.11 0.83
N ASN A 5 -11.32 -11.30 -0.17
CA ASN A 5 -10.27 -10.30 -0.03
C ASN A 5 -10.57 -9.25 1.05
N HIS A 6 -11.83 -8.83 1.16
CA HIS A 6 -12.28 -7.92 2.21
C HIS A 6 -12.19 -8.55 3.61
N ALA A 7 -12.55 -9.83 3.74
CA ALA A 7 -12.45 -10.57 5.00
C ALA A 7 -10.99 -10.77 5.43
N ILE A 8 -10.09 -11.10 4.49
CA ILE A 8 -8.65 -11.22 4.75
C ILE A 8 -8.08 -9.87 5.19
N THR A 9 -8.43 -8.79 4.49
CA THR A 9 -7.94 -7.44 4.79
C THR A 9 -8.42 -6.97 6.16
N ALA A 10 -9.68 -7.25 6.51
CA ALA A 10 -10.23 -6.94 7.83
C ALA A 10 -9.53 -7.72 8.95
N ALA A 11 -9.30 -9.02 8.76
CA ALA A 11 -8.60 -9.87 9.74
C ALA A 11 -7.16 -9.43 9.96
N LEU A 12 -6.44 -9.05 8.89
CA LEU A 12 -5.07 -8.51 9.00
C LEU A 12 -5.04 -7.17 9.74
N ARG A 13 -6.00 -6.28 9.46
CA ARG A 13 -6.10 -4.98 10.15
C ARG A 13 -6.40 -5.15 11.64
N GLU A 14 -7.31 -6.03 12.01
CA GLU A 14 -7.63 -6.32 13.42
C GLU A 14 -6.43 -6.91 14.16
N LEU A 15 -5.67 -7.78 13.49
CA LEU A 15 -4.43 -8.33 14.03
C LEU A 15 -3.38 -7.25 14.30
N GLU A 16 -3.15 -6.35 13.35
CA GLU A 16 -2.20 -5.24 13.50
C GLU A 16 -2.59 -4.32 14.66
N GLN A 17 -3.88 -4.03 14.79
CA GLN A 17 -4.42 -3.24 15.91
C GLN A 17 -4.23 -3.96 17.24
N GLY A 18 -4.52 -5.26 17.31
CA GLY A 18 -4.32 -6.07 18.51
C GLY A 18 -2.85 -6.14 18.95
N LEU A 19 -1.93 -6.27 18.00
CA LEU A 19 -0.48 -6.26 18.25
C LEU A 19 0.01 -4.89 18.70
N ALA A 20 -0.55 -3.79 18.18
CA ALA A 20 -0.21 -2.45 18.62
C ALA A 20 -0.65 -2.20 20.06
N VAL A 21 -1.89 -2.58 20.41
CA VAL A 21 -2.42 -2.47 21.78
C VAL A 21 -1.62 -3.33 22.76
N GLN A 22 -1.21 -4.54 22.37
CA GLN A 22 -0.41 -5.41 23.23
C GLN A 22 0.99 -4.85 23.51
N ARG A 23 1.61 -4.17 22.54
CA ARG A 23 2.91 -3.48 22.74
C ARG A 23 2.80 -2.32 23.72
N GLU A 24 1.68 -1.61 23.72
CA GLU A 24 1.42 -0.51 24.64
C GLU A 24 1.10 -1.00 26.06
N GLN A 25 0.51 -2.19 26.19
CA GLN A 25 0.05 -2.75 27.47
C GLN A 25 1.02 -3.78 28.11
N GLY A 26 1.94 -4.35 27.34
CA GLY A 26 2.70 -5.54 27.71
C GLY A 26 3.93 -5.28 28.59
N LYS A 27 3.90 -5.83 29.83
CA LYS A 27 5.07 -6.01 30.71
C LYS A 27 6.14 -6.98 30.15
N LEU A 28 5.86 -7.63 29.02
CA LEU A 28 6.74 -8.60 28.37
C LEU A 28 6.94 -8.19 26.92
N ALA A 29 8.20 -8.13 26.49
CA ALA A 29 8.59 -7.75 25.14
C ALA A 29 8.34 -8.91 24.17
N LEU A 30 7.09 -9.15 23.81
CA LEU A 30 6.72 -10.18 22.83
C LEU A 30 6.81 -9.60 21.41
N VAL A 31 7.63 -10.23 20.57
CA VAL A 31 7.75 -9.89 19.16
C VAL A 31 7.04 -10.99 18.36
N PRO A 32 5.98 -10.67 17.59
CA PRO A 32 5.34 -11.65 16.73
C PRO A 32 6.34 -12.09 15.65
N GLU A 33 6.63 -13.38 15.58
CA GLU A 33 7.59 -13.98 14.65
C GLU A 33 6.88 -14.58 13.43
N ARG A 34 5.71 -15.19 13.65
CA ARG A 34 4.92 -15.79 12.57
C ARG A 34 3.43 -15.66 12.85
N VAL A 35 2.68 -15.32 11.80
CA VAL A 35 1.21 -15.31 11.81
C VAL A 35 0.76 -16.30 10.75
N GLN A 36 -0.03 -17.29 11.16
CA GLN A 36 -0.65 -18.25 10.27
C GLN A 36 -2.17 -18.09 10.34
N LEU A 37 -2.77 -17.66 9.23
CA LEU A 37 -4.21 -17.55 9.06
C LEU A 37 -4.68 -18.69 8.15
N THR A 38 -5.64 -19.48 8.63
CA THR A 38 -6.27 -20.57 7.87
C THR A 38 -7.75 -20.27 7.73
N LEU A 39 -8.21 -20.13 6.48
CA LEU A 39 -9.59 -19.84 6.15
C LEU A 39 -10.18 -20.99 5.34
N ALA A 40 -11.29 -21.58 5.81
CA ALA A 40 -12.10 -22.49 5.03
C ALA A 40 -13.08 -21.70 4.16
N PHE A 41 -13.11 -21.93 2.86
CA PHE A 41 -14.09 -21.33 1.96
C PHE A 41 -14.50 -22.29 0.85
N ALA A 42 -15.69 -22.09 0.28
CA ALA A 42 -16.17 -22.83 -0.88
C ALA A 42 -16.13 -21.93 -2.12
N LEU A 43 -15.83 -22.52 -3.27
CA LEU A 43 -15.94 -21.87 -4.57
C LEU A 43 -17.26 -22.34 -5.20
N ASP A 44 -18.06 -21.42 -5.73
CA ASP A 44 -19.22 -21.78 -6.56
C ASP A 44 -18.80 -22.08 -8.01
N GLU A 45 -19.77 -22.57 -8.82
CA GLU A 45 -19.55 -22.99 -10.21
C GLU A 45 -19.01 -21.85 -11.12
N ASP A 46 -19.23 -20.60 -10.73
CA ASP A 46 -18.74 -19.40 -11.43
C ASP A 46 -17.35 -18.94 -10.92
N GLY A 47 -16.72 -19.69 -10.02
CA GLY A 47 -15.44 -19.35 -9.40
C GLY A 47 -15.54 -18.19 -8.39
N THR A 48 -16.75 -17.82 -7.99
CA THR A 48 -16.98 -16.82 -6.95
C THR A 48 -16.90 -17.48 -5.58
N VAL A 49 -16.18 -16.85 -4.65
CA VAL A 49 -15.97 -17.41 -3.32
C VAL A 49 -17.21 -17.17 -2.46
N ASN A 50 -17.90 -18.25 -2.08
CA ASN A 50 -18.87 -18.22 -0.99
C ASN A 50 -18.16 -18.64 0.30
N ALA A 51 -18.25 -17.80 1.33
CA ALA A 51 -17.77 -18.19 2.66
C ALA A 51 -18.57 -19.42 3.09
N ALA A 52 -17.91 -20.57 3.23
CA ALA A 52 -18.52 -21.75 3.81
C ALA A 52 -18.58 -21.54 5.32
N PRO A 53 -19.76 -21.44 5.95
CA PRO A 53 -19.86 -21.20 7.39
C PRO A 53 -19.44 -22.41 8.25
N ASP A 54 -19.17 -23.57 7.63
CA ASP A 54 -19.06 -24.87 8.34
C ASP A 54 -17.63 -25.41 8.48
N GLY A 55 -16.60 -24.59 8.25
CA GLY A 55 -15.20 -24.98 8.52
C GLY A 55 -14.56 -24.12 9.61
N PRO A 56 -13.76 -24.67 10.55
CA PRO A 56 -13.12 -23.85 11.56
C PRO A 56 -12.08 -22.94 10.90
N HIS A 57 -12.33 -21.62 10.94
CA HIS A 57 -11.29 -20.63 10.71
C HIS A 57 -10.33 -20.66 11.90
N SER A 58 -9.02 -20.74 11.63
CA SER A 58 -8.02 -20.73 12.70
C SER A 58 -6.96 -19.68 12.43
N MET A 59 -6.52 -19.02 13.50
CA MET A 59 -5.44 -18.05 13.49
C MET A 59 -4.45 -18.44 14.57
N THR A 60 -3.20 -18.67 14.17
CA THR A 60 -2.09 -18.98 15.08
C THR A 60 -1.06 -17.88 14.98
N ILE A 61 -0.69 -17.31 16.14
CA ILE A 61 0.33 -16.27 16.23
C ILE A 61 1.43 -16.82 17.12
N GLU A 62 2.62 -16.97 16.55
CA GLU A 62 3.82 -17.40 17.26
C GLU A 62 4.61 -16.15 17.69
N PHE A 63 4.94 -16.10 18.98
CA PHE A 63 5.67 -15.00 19.58
C PHE A 63 7.03 -15.45 20.06
N LYS A 64 8.03 -14.60 19.87
CA LYS A 64 9.33 -14.74 20.51
C LYS A 64 9.44 -13.74 21.65
N SER A 65 9.94 -14.19 22.80
CA SER A 65 10.29 -13.30 23.90
C SER A 65 11.55 -12.52 23.54
N GLY A 66 11.42 -11.24 23.26
CA GLY A 66 12.52 -10.28 23.19
C GLY A 66 12.94 -9.80 24.59
N SER A 67 14.17 -9.31 24.72
CA SER A 67 14.59 -8.53 25.88
C SER A 67 14.09 -7.08 25.72
N PRO A 68 13.69 -6.35 26.78
CA PRO A 68 13.23 -4.96 26.69
C PRO A 68 14.22 -4.02 26.00
N THR A 69 15.53 -4.33 26.02
CA THR A 69 16.56 -3.57 25.29
C THR A 69 16.52 -3.80 23.78
N ALA A 70 16.00 -4.95 23.32
CA ALA A 70 15.82 -5.26 21.91
C ALA A 70 14.62 -4.54 21.28
N LEU A 71 13.63 -4.09 22.06
CA LEU A 71 12.54 -3.25 21.56
C LEU A 71 13.02 -1.85 21.14
N ALA A 72 13.97 -1.26 21.89
CA ALA A 72 14.58 0.02 21.55
C ALA A 72 15.57 -0.09 20.37
N ALA A 73 16.33 -1.19 20.32
CA ALA A 73 17.26 -1.46 19.22
C ALA A 73 16.56 -1.91 17.93
N ALA A 74 15.41 -2.60 17.99
CA ALA A 74 14.58 -2.92 16.82
C ALA A 74 13.90 -1.68 16.21
N SER A 75 13.83 -0.58 16.97
CA SER A 75 13.38 0.72 16.48
C SER A 75 14.48 1.48 15.71
N THR A 76 15.73 1.00 15.72
CA THR A 76 16.89 1.68 15.12
C THR A 76 17.82 0.76 14.30
N ALA A 77 17.59 -0.55 14.29
CA ALA A 77 18.29 -1.49 13.42
C ALA A 77 17.70 -1.45 11.99
N PRO A 78 18.53 -1.40 10.92
CA PRO A 78 18.05 -1.55 9.57
C PRO A 78 17.37 -2.91 9.44
N ARG A 79 16.06 -2.90 9.22
CA ARG A 79 15.25 -4.10 9.00
C ARG A 79 15.80 -4.83 7.76
N PRO A 80 15.96 -6.17 7.77
CA PRO A 80 16.35 -6.90 6.57
C PRO A 80 15.36 -6.61 5.43
N VAL A 81 15.93 -6.29 4.27
CA VAL A 81 15.34 -5.58 3.13
C VAL A 81 14.44 -6.47 2.25
N THR A 82 13.74 -7.46 2.82
CA THR A 82 13.15 -8.55 2.02
C THR A 82 11.63 -8.75 2.14
N VAL A 83 10.89 -7.81 2.75
CA VAL A 83 9.41 -7.91 2.84
C VAL A 83 8.65 -6.65 2.38
N ALA A 84 9.32 -5.50 2.21
CA ALA A 84 8.66 -4.23 1.86
C ALA A 84 8.13 -4.17 0.40
N GLU A 85 8.79 -4.87 -0.54
CA GLU A 85 8.36 -4.87 -1.96
C GLU A 85 6.97 -5.51 -2.17
N GLY A 86 6.57 -6.43 -1.28
CA GLY A 86 5.30 -7.15 -1.38
C GLY A 86 4.05 -6.30 -1.17
N GLU A 87 4.16 -5.14 -0.51
CA GLU A 87 3.03 -4.24 -0.25
C GLU A 87 2.93 -3.07 -1.24
N VAL A 88 4.06 -2.61 -1.77
CA VAL A 88 4.11 -1.47 -2.70
C VAL A 88 3.45 -1.81 -4.02
N PHE A 89 3.76 -2.98 -4.61
CA PHE A 89 3.19 -3.36 -5.91
C PHE A 89 1.66 -3.52 -5.89
N PRO A 90 1.04 -4.24 -4.94
CA PRO A 90 -0.42 -4.34 -4.87
C PRO A 90 -1.09 -2.97 -4.68
N ALA A 91 -0.50 -2.08 -3.88
CA ALA A 91 -1.05 -0.76 -3.65
C ALA A 91 -0.94 0.14 -4.89
N LEU A 92 0.22 0.14 -5.57
CA LEU A 92 0.38 0.84 -6.86
C LEU A 92 -0.52 0.23 -7.95
N SER A 93 -0.78 -1.07 -7.93
CA SER A 93 -1.73 -1.73 -8.83
C SER A 93 -3.17 -1.27 -8.63
N GLN A 94 -3.56 -0.81 -7.44
CA GLN A 94 -4.88 -0.19 -7.23
C GLN A 94 -4.98 1.21 -7.84
N LEU A 95 -3.84 1.90 -8.01
CA LEU A 95 -3.73 3.19 -8.67
C LEU A 95 -3.62 3.06 -10.19
N PHE A 96 -2.67 2.26 -10.68
CA PHE A 96 -2.38 2.15 -12.11
C PHE A 96 -3.19 1.06 -12.80
N GLY A 97 -3.65 0.04 -12.08
CA GLY A 97 -4.13 -1.20 -12.65
C GLY A 97 -3.02 -2.22 -12.85
N ALA A 98 -3.40 -3.46 -13.15
CA ALA A 98 -2.45 -4.52 -13.47
C ALA A 98 -1.53 -4.10 -14.63
N PRO A 99 -0.25 -4.56 -14.67
CA PRO A 99 0.68 -4.23 -15.74
C PRO A 99 0.11 -4.47 -17.14
N GLY A 100 0.26 -3.49 -18.03
CA GLY A 100 -0.39 -3.42 -19.35
C GLY A 100 -0.17 -2.05 -19.99
N PHE A 101 -0.55 -1.88 -21.26
CA PHE A 101 -0.26 -0.64 -22.00
C PHE A 101 -0.76 0.64 -21.30
N ASP A 102 -2.05 0.70 -20.95
CA ASP A 102 -2.64 1.88 -20.32
C ASP A 102 -2.13 2.12 -18.90
N SER A 103 -1.85 1.05 -18.15
CA SER A 103 -1.33 1.15 -16.79
C SER A 103 0.14 1.56 -16.77
N SER A 104 0.91 1.16 -17.78
CA SER A 104 2.27 1.66 -18.00
C SER A 104 2.30 3.13 -18.38
N ALA A 105 1.39 3.60 -19.23
CA ALA A 105 1.26 5.03 -19.51
C ALA A 105 0.98 5.84 -18.23
N ARG A 106 0.09 5.33 -17.36
CA ARG A 106 -0.18 5.93 -16.04
C ARG A 106 1.04 5.90 -15.13
N ALA A 107 1.77 4.80 -15.07
CA ALA A 107 2.98 4.68 -14.27
C ALA A 107 4.08 5.65 -14.74
N THR A 108 4.25 5.85 -16.06
CA THR A 108 5.14 6.86 -16.62
C THR A 108 4.75 8.26 -16.18
N VAL A 109 3.48 8.65 -16.38
CA VAL A 109 3.00 9.99 -15.97
C VAL A 109 3.17 10.20 -14.46
N PHE A 110 2.94 9.16 -13.65
CA PHE A 110 3.17 9.21 -12.22
C PHE A 110 4.65 9.47 -11.88
N ARG A 111 5.57 8.76 -12.55
CA ARG A 111 7.01 8.95 -12.35
C ARG A 111 7.44 10.36 -12.76
N ASP A 112 7.11 10.77 -13.97
CA ASP A 112 7.47 12.09 -14.51
C ASP A 112 6.93 13.24 -13.65
N ALA A 113 5.74 13.06 -13.06
CA ALA A 113 5.12 14.07 -12.21
C ALA A 113 5.77 14.22 -10.83
N LEU A 114 6.46 13.20 -10.32
CA LEU A 114 7.00 13.16 -8.95
C LEU A 114 8.53 13.03 -8.89
N GLU A 115 9.18 12.73 -10.00
CA GLU A 115 10.63 12.57 -10.08
C GLU A 115 11.35 13.86 -9.66
N GLY A 116 12.38 13.72 -8.83
CA GLY A 116 13.18 14.85 -8.33
C GLY A 116 12.49 15.72 -7.27
N MET A 117 11.24 15.42 -6.89
CA MET A 117 10.54 16.18 -5.85
C MET A 117 10.93 15.74 -4.44
N SER A 118 11.00 16.71 -3.53
CA SER A 118 11.11 16.45 -2.09
C SER A 118 9.80 15.92 -1.53
N GLN A 119 9.86 15.25 -0.37
CA GLN A 119 8.66 14.75 0.30
C GLN A 119 7.63 15.85 0.61
N GLU A 120 8.09 17.05 0.99
CA GLU A 120 7.23 18.21 1.25
C GLU A 120 6.49 18.69 -0.01
N GLN A 121 7.20 18.73 -1.15
CA GLN A 121 6.62 19.09 -2.44
C GLN A 121 5.53 18.08 -2.85
N ILE A 122 5.79 16.78 -2.66
CA ILE A 122 4.83 15.71 -2.98
C ILE A 122 3.59 15.81 -2.11
N LEU A 123 3.73 16.07 -0.81
CA LEU A 123 2.58 16.27 0.07
C LEU A 123 1.72 17.47 -0.35
N THR A 124 2.37 18.54 -0.83
CA THR A 124 1.69 19.72 -1.39
C THR A 124 0.97 19.38 -2.69
N VAL A 125 1.60 18.62 -3.60
CA VAL A 125 0.98 18.10 -4.83
C VAL A 125 -0.24 17.24 -4.52
N LEU A 126 -0.13 16.33 -3.53
CA LEU A 126 -1.23 15.46 -3.11
C LEU A 126 -2.40 16.26 -2.54
N ALA A 127 -2.12 17.28 -1.72
CA ALA A 127 -3.16 18.19 -1.22
C ALA A 127 -3.86 18.94 -2.36
N ALA A 128 -3.10 19.47 -3.31
CA ALA A 128 -3.63 20.14 -4.50
C ALA A 128 -4.35 19.19 -5.48
N ALA A 129 -4.03 17.89 -5.47
CA ALA A 129 -4.73 16.89 -6.25
C ALA A 129 -6.11 16.56 -5.66
N SER A 130 -6.24 16.53 -4.33
CA SER A 130 -7.53 16.32 -3.63
C SER A 130 -8.45 17.55 -3.60
N ALA A 131 -7.88 18.75 -3.58
CA ALA A 131 -8.64 20.00 -3.45
C ALA A 131 -8.47 20.92 -4.66
N ALA A 132 -9.12 22.09 -4.65
CA ALA A 132 -8.73 23.17 -5.54
C ALA A 132 -7.36 23.73 -5.08
N PRO A 133 -6.42 24.02 -5.99
CA PRO A 133 -5.13 24.58 -5.60
C PRO A 133 -5.32 25.93 -4.88
N ALA A 134 -4.57 26.13 -3.80
CA ALA A 134 -4.61 27.38 -3.05
C ALA A 134 -4.09 28.54 -3.91
N ALA A 135 -4.61 29.75 -3.67
CA ALA A 135 -4.07 30.97 -4.26
C ALA A 135 -2.60 31.11 -3.86
N GLY A 136 -1.69 31.09 -4.83
CA GLY A 136 -0.24 31.09 -4.61
C GLY A 136 0.47 29.76 -4.87
N THR A 137 -0.25 28.70 -5.24
CA THR A 137 0.38 27.44 -5.68
C THR A 137 1.19 27.67 -6.96
N ASP A 138 2.46 27.31 -6.94
CA ASP A 138 3.34 27.46 -8.09
C ASP A 138 2.88 26.59 -9.28
N ALA A 139 3.37 26.92 -10.47
CA ALA A 139 2.93 26.28 -11.70
C ALA A 139 3.34 24.79 -11.78
N ALA A 140 4.50 24.42 -11.22
CA ALA A 140 4.98 23.04 -11.24
C ALA A 140 4.12 22.14 -10.33
N THR A 141 3.81 22.60 -9.12
CA THR A 141 2.90 21.90 -8.21
C THR A 141 1.50 21.74 -8.80
N ARG A 142 0.98 22.77 -9.48
CA ARG A 142 -0.31 22.68 -10.19
C ARG A 142 -0.29 21.66 -11.33
N MET A 143 0.77 21.65 -12.12
CA MET A 143 0.93 20.69 -13.21
C MET A 143 1.01 19.26 -12.67
N ALA A 144 1.87 19.01 -11.68
CA ALA A 144 2.00 17.70 -11.07
C ALA A 144 0.70 17.22 -10.43
N ALA A 145 -0.03 18.11 -9.75
CA ALA A 145 -1.34 17.79 -9.18
C ALA A 145 -2.38 17.44 -10.26
N HIS A 146 -2.36 18.15 -11.39
CA HIS A 146 -3.22 17.85 -12.54
C HIS A 146 -2.90 16.48 -13.15
N LEU A 147 -1.62 16.19 -13.39
CA LEU A 147 -1.16 14.90 -13.92
C LEU A 147 -1.54 13.76 -12.97
N LEU A 148 -1.28 13.92 -11.67
CA LEU A 148 -1.60 12.91 -10.66
C LEU A 148 -3.10 12.66 -10.55
N ARG A 149 -3.92 13.72 -10.62
CA ARG A 149 -5.38 13.59 -10.70
C ARG A 149 -5.79 12.80 -11.93
N GLY A 150 -5.19 13.08 -13.09
CA GLY A 150 -5.44 12.34 -14.33
C GLY A 150 -5.07 10.85 -14.22
N VAL A 151 -3.95 10.53 -13.60
CA VAL A 151 -3.53 9.14 -13.31
C VAL A 151 -4.57 8.42 -12.45
N ILE A 152 -5.03 9.04 -11.36
CA ILE A 152 -6.00 8.42 -10.45
C ILE A 152 -7.39 8.27 -11.10
N GLN A 153 -7.82 9.27 -11.86
CA GLN A 153 -9.13 9.27 -12.54
C GLN A 153 -9.20 8.24 -13.68
N SER A 154 -8.08 8.01 -14.38
CA SER A 154 -7.97 7.00 -15.43
C SER A 154 -7.64 5.60 -14.91
N GLY A 155 -7.25 5.47 -13.64
CA GLY A 155 -6.95 4.21 -12.97
C GLY A 155 -8.18 3.42 -12.50
N PRO A 156 -8.00 2.21 -11.93
CA PRO A 156 -9.09 1.35 -11.47
C PRO A 156 -9.96 1.97 -10.37
N THR A 157 -9.33 2.76 -9.50
CA THR A 157 -10.00 3.38 -8.35
C THR A 157 -10.98 4.47 -8.76
N LYS A 158 -10.68 5.26 -9.80
CA LYS A 158 -11.48 6.40 -10.33
C LYS A 158 -11.95 7.44 -9.31
N ALA A 159 -11.51 7.35 -8.06
CA ALA A 159 -11.87 8.21 -6.96
C ALA A 159 -10.61 8.94 -6.48
N VAL A 160 -10.51 10.23 -6.81
CA VAL A 160 -9.33 11.06 -6.56
C VAL A 160 -8.93 11.04 -5.09
N ASP A 161 -9.88 11.27 -4.18
CA ASP A 161 -9.59 11.31 -2.74
C ASP A 161 -9.09 9.97 -2.20
N ARG A 162 -9.65 8.86 -2.68
CA ARG A 162 -9.21 7.52 -2.28
C ARG A 162 -7.80 7.23 -2.81
N GLY A 163 -7.49 7.59 -4.05
CA GLY A 163 -6.16 7.41 -4.63
C GLY A 163 -5.10 8.29 -3.96
N VAL A 164 -5.44 9.54 -3.63
CA VAL A 164 -4.55 10.46 -2.88
C VAL A 164 -4.27 9.92 -1.49
N ASN A 165 -5.29 9.43 -0.78
CA ASN A 165 -5.10 8.84 0.55
C ASN A 165 -4.23 7.58 0.51
N ALA A 166 -4.46 6.70 -0.47
CA ALA A 166 -3.62 5.51 -0.66
C ALA A 166 -2.15 5.88 -0.92
N LEU A 167 -1.90 6.91 -1.74
CA LEU A 167 -0.54 7.42 -1.97
C LEU A 167 0.09 8.04 -0.72
N ARG A 168 -0.68 8.76 0.10
CA ARG A 168 -0.19 9.29 1.39
C ARG A 168 0.20 8.16 2.34
N GLU A 169 -0.63 7.13 2.45
CA GLU A 169 -0.36 5.95 3.28
C GLU A 169 0.87 5.17 2.81
N LEU A 170 1.11 5.11 1.49
CA LEU A 170 2.33 4.53 0.94
C LEU A 170 3.56 5.38 1.25
N LEU A 171 3.49 6.69 1.04
CA LEU A 171 4.62 7.60 1.29
C LEU A 171 4.94 7.77 2.79
N ALA A 172 3.99 7.46 3.68
CA ALA A 172 4.24 7.39 5.12
C ALA A 172 5.07 6.17 5.52
N ARG A 173 5.05 5.10 4.71
CA ARG A 173 5.68 3.81 5.00
C ARG A 173 6.91 3.51 4.13
N HIS A 174 6.98 4.11 2.95
CA HIS A 174 8.01 3.87 1.96
C HIS A 174 8.52 5.20 1.37
N PRO A 175 9.84 5.33 1.13
CA PRO A 175 10.39 6.50 0.46
C PRO A 175 9.94 6.55 -1.01
N LEU A 176 9.75 7.75 -1.57
CA LEU A 176 9.34 7.94 -2.97
C LEU A 176 10.21 7.13 -3.94
N ALA A 177 11.53 7.12 -3.73
CA ALA A 177 12.47 6.39 -4.59
C ALA A 177 12.12 4.89 -4.71
N GLU A 178 11.60 4.28 -3.64
CA GLU A 178 11.14 2.89 -3.66
C GLU A 178 9.87 2.73 -4.51
N LEU A 179 8.89 3.64 -4.35
CA LEU A 179 7.67 3.61 -5.17
C LEU A 179 7.99 3.78 -6.65
N LEU A 180 8.88 4.73 -7.00
CA LEU A 180 9.30 4.98 -8.38
C LEU A 180 10.04 3.77 -8.98
N ARG A 181 10.90 3.12 -8.20
CA ARG A 181 11.62 1.91 -8.62
C ARG A 181 10.67 0.73 -8.86
N VAL A 182 9.69 0.52 -7.98
CA VAL A 182 8.67 -0.53 -8.17
C VAL A 182 7.79 -0.21 -9.38
N ALA A 183 7.39 1.04 -9.56
CA ALA A 183 6.65 1.49 -10.73
C ALA A 183 7.42 1.21 -12.04
N GLU A 184 8.72 1.47 -12.04
CA GLU A 184 9.61 1.19 -13.18
C GLU A 184 9.77 -0.31 -13.47
N ALA A 185 9.96 -1.12 -12.42
CA ALA A 185 10.22 -2.54 -12.57
C ALA A 185 8.99 -3.31 -13.11
N GLU A 186 7.81 -2.94 -12.63
CA GLU A 186 6.57 -3.71 -12.85
C GLU A 186 5.76 -3.21 -14.05
N TRP A 187 5.78 -1.90 -14.33
CA TRP A 187 5.06 -1.31 -15.45
C TRP A 187 6.01 -0.96 -16.58
N LYS A 188 6.28 -1.97 -17.40
CA LYS A 188 7.11 -1.86 -18.61
C LYS A 188 6.56 -0.81 -19.58
N THR A 189 7.43 0.14 -19.94
CA THR A 189 7.17 1.13 -20.99
C THR A 189 7.16 0.47 -22.38
N GLN A 190 6.71 1.22 -23.39
CA GLN A 190 6.55 0.81 -24.79
C GLN A 190 7.78 0.10 -25.39
N ALA A 191 9.00 0.34 -24.87
CA ALA A 191 10.24 -0.30 -25.29
C ALA A 191 10.33 -1.81 -25.00
N ALA A 192 9.48 -2.35 -24.13
CA ALA A 192 9.40 -3.80 -23.88
C ALA A 192 8.30 -4.50 -24.67
N TRP A 193 7.50 -3.73 -25.43
CA TRP A 193 6.41 -4.20 -26.29
C TRP A 193 6.78 -4.18 -27.78
N LEU A 194 7.93 -3.56 -28.12
CA LEU A 194 8.61 -3.63 -29.42
C LEU A 194 9.65 -4.75 -29.38
#